data_AF-A0A849RVR8-F1
#
_entry.id   AF-A0A849RVR8-F1
#
_cell.length_a   1.000
_cell.length_b   1.000
_cell.length_c   1.000
_cell.angle_alpha   90.00
_cell.angle_beta   90.00
_cell.angle_gamma   90.00
#
_symmetry.space_group_name_H-M   'P 1'
#
loop_
_entity.id
_entity.type
_entity.pdbx_description
1 polymer ?
#
loop_
_entity_poly.entity_id
_entity_poly.type
_entity_poly.pdbx_seq_one_letter_code
_entity_poly.pdbx_strand_id
1 'polypeptide(L)'
;MIRPLFAITAASLLSVCVAFSSHEAWAHVAYINMQTAPFTTQTTNADGSITYDRLGRVLGNGGWANGTDANWGNSHDVPWHLFSIPTEGAYIDLSITGGITVIPSNPTLTLLGDLTPAFSLYSGTVPGSAHEGAPAYPVPADKEGLWNALGDTTMANNSGQVRTIQYLTHAGTVNGTATSVSLNDYFLSGGLYTVVLGGACFECYPHYERLDPSDPAYDPNYENLIIDIENDAFQQRGFRSVLTVHPVAPVPVPAAVWLFSSGLAGLVGVLRRRQSAV
;
A
#
# COMPACT_ATOMS: atom_id res chain seq x y z
N MET A 1 40.63 -0.20 63.51
CA MET A 1 39.59 -1.03 62.88
C MET A 1 38.31 -0.18 62.76
N ILE A 2 38.26 0.71 61.77
CA ILE A 2 37.09 1.57 61.47
C ILE A 2 37.10 1.77 59.95
N ARG A 3 36.03 1.36 59.27
CA ARG A 3 35.72 1.72 57.88
C ARG A 3 35.00 3.08 57.86
N PRO A 4 35.08 3.80 56.74
CA PRO A 4 33.83 4.32 56.18
C PRO A 4 33.62 3.89 54.72
N LEU A 5 32.36 3.52 54.48
CA LEU A 5 31.68 3.36 53.20
C LEU A 5 31.80 4.63 52.35
N PHE A 6 32.16 4.49 51.08
CA PHE A 6 31.72 5.41 50.04
C PHE A 6 30.62 4.73 49.22
N ALA A 7 29.43 5.33 49.29
CA ALA A 7 28.30 4.99 48.45
C ALA A 7 28.51 5.61 47.06
N ILE A 8 28.43 4.80 46.01
CA ILE A 8 28.28 5.28 44.63
C ILE A 8 26.85 4.90 44.22
N THR A 9 25.95 5.86 44.34
CA THR A 9 24.61 5.83 43.74
C THR A 9 24.76 6.15 42.25
N ALA A 10 24.74 5.13 41.40
CA ALA A 10 24.55 5.30 39.96
C ALA A 10 23.06 5.48 39.69
N ALA A 11 22.61 6.74 39.60
CA ALA A 11 21.29 7.06 39.08
C ALA A 11 21.34 6.92 37.55
N SER A 12 20.75 5.83 37.05
CA SER A 12 20.48 5.56 35.65
C SER A 12 19.60 6.66 35.05
N LEU A 13 20.15 7.43 34.10
CA LEU A 13 19.39 8.31 33.22
C LEU A 13 18.46 7.46 32.34
N LEU A 14 17.17 7.48 32.67
CA LEU A 14 16.10 6.99 31.81
C LEU A 14 16.02 7.94 30.60
N SER A 15 16.61 7.54 29.48
CA SER A 15 16.44 8.26 28.21
C SER A 15 15.03 7.97 27.72
N VAL A 16 14.10 8.88 28.01
CA VAL A 16 12.78 8.91 27.38
C VAL A 16 12.99 9.40 25.96
N CYS A 17 13.23 8.47 25.04
CA CYS A 17 13.03 8.73 23.62
C CYS A 17 11.53 8.95 23.42
N VAL A 18 11.08 10.20 23.53
CA VAL A 18 9.81 10.61 22.97
C VAL A 18 9.94 10.38 21.47
N ALA A 19 9.33 9.31 20.98
CA ALA A 19 9.10 9.11 19.57
C ALA A 19 8.13 10.21 19.11
N PHE A 20 8.70 11.37 18.76
CA PHE A 20 7.99 12.37 17.98
C PHE A 20 7.63 11.70 16.67
N SER A 21 6.35 11.37 16.51
CA SER A 21 5.79 11.06 15.21
C SER A 21 5.84 12.37 14.43
N SER A 22 6.88 12.54 13.61
CA SER A 22 6.96 13.64 12.67
C SER A 22 5.69 13.58 11.80
N HIS A 23 4.95 14.68 11.81
CA HIS A 23 4.05 14.99 10.72
C HIS A 23 4.95 15.28 9.52
N GLU A 24 5.26 14.26 8.73
CA GLU A 24 5.89 14.47 7.44
C GLU A 24 4.88 15.22 6.57
N ALA A 25 5.20 16.46 6.18
CA ALA A 25 4.71 16.95 4.90
C ALA A 25 5.37 16.03 3.87
N TRP A 26 4.60 15.18 3.20
CA TRP A 26 5.15 14.23 2.23
C TRP A 26 5.56 15.02 1.00
N ALA A 27 6.75 15.59 1.01
CA ALA A 27 7.37 16.14 -0.19
C ALA A 27 7.91 15.03 -1.12
N HIS A 28 7.76 13.76 -0.70
CA HIS A 28 8.24 12.57 -1.39
C HIS A 28 7.43 11.33 -0.98
N VAL A 29 7.49 10.28 -1.80
CA VAL A 29 6.97 8.94 -1.49
C VAL A 29 7.61 8.40 -0.21
N ALA A 30 6.79 8.18 0.81
CA ALA A 30 7.13 7.53 2.06
C ALA A 30 6.21 6.33 2.29
N TYR A 31 6.79 5.17 2.56
CA TYR A 31 6.01 3.94 2.68
C TYR A 31 5.55 3.67 4.11
N ILE A 32 4.27 3.38 4.25
CA ILE A 32 3.69 2.82 5.47
C ILE A 32 3.59 1.30 5.30
N ASN A 33 4.32 0.54 6.12
CA ASN A 33 4.22 -0.92 6.08
C ASN A 33 2.93 -1.40 6.77
N MET A 34 2.01 -2.00 6.02
CA MET A 34 0.72 -2.47 6.55
C MET A 34 0.83 -3.60 7.56
N GLN A 35 1.97 -4.28 7.65
CA GLN A 35 2.19 -5.41 8.55
C GLN A 35 2.92 -5.02 9.83
N THR A 36 3.67 -3.91 9.82
CA THR A 36 4.56 -3.54 10.92
C THR A 36 4.45 -2.09 11.38
N ALA A 37 3.75 -1.22 10.65
CA ALA A 37 3.60 0.17 11.04
C ALA A 37 2.86 0.29 12.38
N PRO A 38 3.16 1.32 13.18
CA PRO A 38 2.40 1.64 14.38
C PRO A 38 0.90 1.70 14.10
N PHE A 39 0.10 1.30 15.09
CA PHE A 39 -1.38 1.25 15.01
C PHE A 39 -1.94 0.23 14.02
N THR A 40 -1.11 -0.70 13.55
CA THR A 40 -1.58 -1.94 12.91
C THR A 40 -1.91 -2.96 13.98
N THR A 41 -3.12 -3.51 13.94
CA THR A 41 -3.50 -4.68 14.74
C THR A 41 -3.32 -5.93 13.88
N GLN A 42 -2.62 -6.92 14.39
CA GLN A 42 -2.45 -8.22 13.75
C GLN A 42 -3.29 -9.27 14.46
N THR A 43 -4.07 -10.05 13.69
CA THR A 43 -4.88 -11.16 14.19
C THR A 43 -4.56 -12.42 13.40
N THR A 44 -4.23 -13.51 14.09
CA THR A 44 -4.18 -14.85 13.48
C THR A 44 -5.56 -15.47 13.54
N ASN A 45 -6.11 -15.82 12.39
CA ASN A 45 -7.44 -16.40 12.26
C ASN A 45 -7.41 -17.93 12.45
N ALA A 46 -8.57 -18.53 12.67
CA ALA A 46 -8.68 -19.97 12.93
C ALA A 46 -8.26 -20.85 11.72
N ASP A 47 -8.35 -20.30 10.51
CA ASP A 47 -7.90 -20.95 9.26
C ASP A 47 -6.40 -20.78 8.99
N GLY A 48 -5.67 -20.11 9.89
CA GLY A 48 -4.24 -19.84 9.76
C GLY A 48 -3.90 -18.60 8.95
N SER A 49 -4.88 -17.89 8.37
CA SER A 49 -4.65 -16.58 7.76
C SER A 49 -4.29 -15.52 8.80
N ILE A 50 -3.60 -14.47 8.35
CA ILE A 50 -3.21 -13.34 9.21
C ILE A 50 -3.88 -12.08 8.67
N THR A 51 -4.68 -11.44 9.50
CA THR A 51 -5.32 -10.15 9.20
C THR A 51 -4.53 -9.01 9.84
N TYR A 52 -4.20 -8.00 9.05
CA TYR A 52 -3.61 -6.74 9.44
C TYR A 52 -4.64 -5.63 9.25
N ASP A 53 -5.02 -4.98 10.34
CA ASP A 53 -6.02 -3.92 10.37
C ASP A 53 -5.40 -2.61 10.83
N ARG A 54 -5.57 -1.57 10.02
CA ARG A 54 -4.95 -0.27 10.25
C ARG A 54 -5.90 0.87 9.92
N LEU A 55 -5.91 1.87 10.79
CA LEU A 55 -6.52 3.18 10.51
C LEU A 55 -5.51 4.13 9.88
N GLY A 56 -5.98 4.95 8.95
CA GLY A 56 -5.18 5.96 8.29
C GLY A 56 -6.02 7.17 7.90
N ARG A 57 -5.37 8.12 7.23
CA ARG A 57 -6.01 9.30 6.65
C ARG A 57 -5.37 9.68 5.33
N VAL A 58 -6.14 10.36 4.50
CA VAL A 58 -5.73 10.95 3.23
C VAL A 58 -6.20 12.40 3.17
N LEU A 59 -5.54 13.21 2.35
CA LEU A 59 -6.00 14.57 2.01
C LEU A 59 -6.90 14.49 0.78
N GLY A 60 -8.03 15.19 0.83
CA GLY A 60 -8.95 15.25 -0.29
C GLY A 60 -9.75 13.96 -0.51
N ASN A 61 -10.71 14.04 -1.43
CA ASN A 61 -11.52 12.90 -1.86
C ASN A 61 -11.23 12.49 -3.31
N GLY A 62 -10.19 13.04 -3.94
CA GLY A 62 -9.95 12.84 -5.37
C GLY A 62 -8.53 12.44 -5.76
N GLY A 63 -7.58 12.36 -4.81
CA GLY A 63 -6.18 12.08 -5.13
C GLY A 63 -5.98 10.79 -5.92
N TRP A 64 -6.74 9.71 -5.64
CA TRP A 64 -6.63 8.49 -6.44
C TRP A 64 -7.21 8.67 -7.84
N ALA A 65 -8.37 9.33 -7.94
CA ALA A 65 -9.02 9.58 -9.22
C ALA A 65 -8.16 10.46 -10.14
N ASN A 66 -7.46 11.45 -9.59
CA ASN A 66 -6.51 12.26 -10.36
C ASN A 66 -5.46 11.39 -11.05
N GLY A 67 -4.93 10.40 -10.34
CA GLY A 67 -3.96 9.44 -10.90
C GLY A 67 -4.45 8.58 -12.06
N THR A 68 -5.77 8.54 -12.33
CA THR A 68 -6.35 7.67 -13.36
C THR A 68 -6.44 8.29 -14.74
N ASP A 69 -6.22 9.60 -14.85
CA ASP A 69 -6.48 10.33 -16.08
C ASP A 69 -5.27 10.32 -17.04
N ALA A 70 -5.37 11.13 -18.09
CA ALA A 70 -4.35 11.22 -19.12
C ALA A 70 -3.09 11.96 -18.66
N ASN A 71 -3.13 12.81 -17.64
CA ASN A 71 -2.00 13.64 -17.23
C ASN A 71 -1.23 13.03 -16.03
N TRP A 72 -1.74 11.95 -15.43
CA TRP A 72 -1.15 11.24 -14.28
C TRP A 72 -1.08 12.08 -13.01
N GLY A 73 -1.26 11.40 -11.88
CA GLY A 73 -1.40 12.06 -10.59
C GLY A 73 -0.07 12.46 -9.99
N ASN A 74 -0.14 13.51 -9.18
CA ASN A 74 0.91 13.89 -8.25
C ASN A 74 0.96 12.88 -7.08
N SER A 75 2.13 12.29 -6.87
CA SER A 75 2.36 11.22 -5.89
C SER A 75 2.18 11.66 -4.43
N HIS A 76 2.14 12.96 -4.16
CA HIS A 76 1.97 13.53 -2.82
C HIS A 76 0.52 13.55 -2.34
N ASP A 77 -0.43 13.40 -3.25
CA ASP A 77 -1.86 13.52 -2.93
C ASP A 77 -2.48 12.20 -2.47
N VAL A 78 -1.64 11.15 -2.41
CA VAL A 78 -2.04 9.79 -2.04
C VAL A 78 -1.04 9.17 -1.07
N PRO A 79 -1.50 8.46 -0.02
CA PRO A 79 -0.64 7.63 0.80
C PRO A 79 -0.14 6.39 0.05
N TRP A 80 1.12 6.04 0.33
CA TRP A 80 1.83 4.90 -0.21
C TRP A 80 2.03 3.87 0.89
N HIS A 81 1.44 2.70 0.70
CA HIS A 81 1.53 1.59 1.63
C HIS A 81 2.33 0.47 0.99
N LEU A 82 2.97 -0.36 1.82
CA LEU A 82 3.60 -1.59 1.37
C LEU A 82 3.26 -2.77 2.26
N PHE A 83 3.40 -3.97 1.70
CA PHE A 83 3.38 -5.22 2.44
C PHE A 83 4.24 -6.27 1.72
N SER A 84 4.55 -7.35 2.42
CA SER A 84 5.34 -8.48 1.94
C SER A 84 4.50 -9.74 1.86
N ILE A 85 4.71 -10.50 0.79
CA ILE A 85 4.15 -11.83 0.58
C ILE A 85 5.27 -12.87 0.73
N PRO A 86 5.03 -13.98 1.46
CA PRO A 86 6.00 -15.06 1.60
C PRO A 86 6.49 -15.62 0.26
N THR A 87 7.69 -16.18 0.24
CA THR A 87 8.37 -16.65 -0.99
C THR A 87 7.54 -17.60 -1.86
N GLU A 88 6.71 -18.41 -1.22
CA GLU A 88 5.80 -19.39 -1.81
C GLU A 88 4.54 -18.76 -2.46
N GLY A 89 4.35 -17.45 -2.31
CA GLY A 89 3.14 -16.74 -2.68
C GLY A 89 2.07 -16.80 -1.59
N ALA A 90 0.96 -16.11 -1.81
CA ALA A 90 -0.23 -16.17 -0.95
C ALA A 90 -1.45 -15.63 -1.71
N TYR A 91 -2.64 -16.08 -1.31
CA TYR A 91 -3.86 -15.36 -1.63
C TYR A 91 -4.03 -14.22 -0.63
N ILE A 92 -4.54 -13.08 -1.10
CA ILE A 92 -4.86 -11.95 -0.24
C ILE A 92 -6.31 -11.53 -0.40
N ASP A 93 -6.85 -11.00 0.71
CA ASP A 93 -7.98 -10.08 0.69
C ASP A 93 -7.49 -8.70 1.13
N LEU A 94 -7.85 -7.66 0.40
CA LEU A 94 -7.52 -6.27 0.72
C LEU A 94 -8.79 -5.44 0.62
N SER A 95 -9.16 -4.76 1.69
CA SER A 95 -10.28 -3.83 1.71
C SER A 95 -9.89 -2.47 2.27
N ILE A 96 -10.42 -1.42 1.66
CA ILE A 96 -10.30 -0.04 2.13
C ILE A 96 -11.71 0.48 2.38
N THR A 97 -11.96 0.93 3.61
CA THR A 97 -13.26 1.47 4.03
C THR A 97 -13.09 2.92 4.46
N GLY A 98 -13.91 3.83 3.92
CA GLY A 98 -13.99 5.23 4.33
C GLY A 98 -14.84 5.42 5.60
N GLY A 99 -15.26 6.66 5.86
CA GLY A 99 -16.20 6.94 6.95
C GLY A 99 -15.59 7.04 8.35
N ILE A 100 -14.26 7.01 8.48
CA ILE A 100 -13.60 7.18 9.77
C ILE A 100 -13.51 8.67 10.10
N THR A 101 -14.21 9.10 11.14
CA THR A 101 -14.27 10.51 11.57
C THR A 101 -13.31 10.86 12.70
N VAL A 102 -12.75 9.85 13.39
CA VAL A 102 -11.80 10.01 14.50
C VAL A 102 -10.76 8.91 14.42
N ILE A 103 -9.49 9.26 14.56
CA ILE A 103 -8.40 8.30 14.74
C ILE A 103 -8.03 8.26 16.23
N PRO A 104 -8.07 7.09 16.90
CA PRO A 104 -7.82 6.98 18.35
C PRO A 104 -6.48 7.57 18.81
N SER A 105 -5.45 7.53 17.96
CA SER A 105 -4.13 8.08 18.26
C SER A 105 -4.07 9.62 18.17
N ASN A 106 -5.10 10.28 17.64
CA ASN A 106 -5.24 11.73 17.59
C ASN A 106 -6.72 12.13 17.69
N PRO A 107 -7.34 12.01 18.88
CA PRO A 107 -8.78 12.16 19.04
C PRO A 107 -9.28 13.60 18.87
N THR A 108 -8.39 14.59 18.83
CA THR A 108 -8.73 16.00 18.59
C THR A 108 -8.83 16.34 17.10
N LEU A 109 -8.32 15.47 16.22
CA LEU A 109 -8.43 15.63 14.78
C LEU A 109 -9.81 15.15 14.33
N THR A 110 -10.63 16.06 13.83
CA THR A 110 -11.91 15.73 13.18
C THR A 110 -11.65 15.46 11.71
N LEU A 111 -12.06 14.30 11.24
CA LEU A 111 -11.96 13.88 9.85
C LEU A 111 -13.34 13.89 9.21
N LEU A 112 -13.38 14.19 7.92
CA LEU A 112 -14.60 14.02 7.15
C LEU A 112 -14.86 12.53 6.91
N GLY A 113 -16.11 12.13 7.13
CA GLY A 113 -16.59 10.74 7.04
C GLY A 113 -17.13 10.36 5.67
N ASP A 114 -16.74 11.08 4.63
CA ASP A 114 -17.31 11.04 3.28
C ASP A 114 -16.31 10.51 2.22
N LEU A 115 -15.19 9.92 2.65
CA LEU A 115 -14.24 9.29 1.73
C LEU A 115 -14.95 8.26 0.84
N THR A 116 -14.77 8.40 -0.46
CA THR A 116 -15.10 7.40 -1.48
C THR A 116 -13.81 6.64 -1.83
N PRO A 117 -13.47 5.54 -1.14
CA PRO A 117 -12.15 4.95 -1.29
C PRO A 117 -11.95 4.29 -2.64
N ALA A 118 -10.73 4.38 -3.15
CA ALA A 118 -10.18 3.56 -4.21
C ALA A 118 -8.69 3.28 -3.96
N PHE A 119 -8.17 2.22 -4.57
CA PHE A 119 -6.75 1.91 -4.49
C PHE A 119 -6.23 1.20 -5.74
N SER A 120 -4.93 1.33 -5.97
CA SER A 120 -4.17 0.58 -6.97
C SER A 120 -3.10 -0.28 -6.30
N LEU A 121 -2.93 -1.49 -6.80
CA LEU A 121 -1.99 -2.49 -6.32
C LEU A 121 -0.87 -2.71 -7.36
N TYR A 122 0.37 -2.67 -6.89
CA TYR A 122 1.55 -2.83 -7.72
C TYR A 122 2.51 -3.87 -7.15
N SER A 123 3.29 -4.52 -8.02
CA SER A 123 4.47 -5.29 -7.63
C SER A 123 5.70 -4.38 -7.51
N GLY A 124 6.42 -4.53 -6.40
CA GLY A 124 7.61 -3.78 -6.06
C GLY A 124 7.33 -2.48 -5.30
N THR A 125 8.37 -1.67 -5.14
CA THR A 125 8.33 -0.32 -4.57
C THR A 125 9.16 0.60 -5.45
N VAL A 126 8.77 1.86 -5.62
CA VAL A 126 9.69 2.89 -6.14
C VAL A 126 10.80 3.18 -5.10
N PRO A 127 11.88 3.91 -5.45
CA PRO A 127 12.89 4.27 -4.46
C PRO A 127 12.27 5.07 -3.32
N GLY A 128 12.82 4.93 -2.11
CA GLY A 128 12.41 5.77 -0.98
C GLY A 128 12.67 7.24 -1.32
N SER A 129 11.75 8.11 -0.89
CA SER A 129 11.77 9.53 -1.20
C SER A 129 11.72 9.83 -2.71
N ALA A 130 11.06 8.99 -3.50
CA ALA A 130 10.80 9.31 -4.90
C ALA A 130 9.77 10.45 -5.04
N HIS A 131 9.88 11.27 -6.09
CA HIS A 131 8.99 12.41 -6.33
C HIS A 131 9.11 12.93 -7.77
N GLU A 132 8.15 13.74 -8.19
CA GLU A 132 8.01 14.37 -9.51
C GLU A 132 9.17 15.30 -9.86
N GLY A 133 9.74 15.96 -8.85
CA GLY A 133 10.84 16.93 -9.02
C GLY A 133 12.24 16.28 -9.13
N ALA A 134 12.35 14.95 -9.13
CA ALA A 134 13.63 14.28 -9.14
C ALA A 134 14.34 14.43 -10.51
N PRO A 135 15.59 14.93 -10.57
CA PRO A 135 16.24 15.25 -11.84
C PRO A 135 16.48 14.04 -12.77
N ALA A 136 16.60 12.84 -12.20
CA ALA A 136 16.91 11.62 -12.94
C ALA A 136 15.72 11.07 -13.74
N TYR A 137 14.49 11.49 -13.42
CA TYR A 137 13.28 11.10 -14.13
C TYR A 137 12.22 12.19 -13.98
N PRO A 138 12.32 13.29 -14.76
CA PRO A 138 11.40 14.42 -14.64
C PRO A 138 10.02 14.08 -15.20
N VAL A 139 9.00 14.80 -14.72
CA VAL A 139 7.64 14.76 -15.26
C VAL A 139 7.66 15.09 -16.77
N PRO A 140 7.06 14.25 -17.63
CA PRO A 140 6.89 14.60 -19.04
C PRO A 140 6.07 15.89 -19.20
N ALA A 141 6.33 16.67 -20.24
CA ALA A 141 5.74 18.01 -20.40
C ALA A 141 4.20 18.04 -20.48
N ASP A 142 3.58 16.91 -20.84
CA ASP A 142 2.14 16.71 -20.96
C ASP A 142 1.51 16.07 -19.70
N LYS A 143 2.25 15.96 -18.61
CA LYS A 143 1.83 15.28 -17.37
C LYS A 143 1.84 16.24 -16.18
N GLU A 144 0.91 16.05 -15.24
CA GLU A 144 0.89 16.74 -13.95
C GLU A 144 1.88 16.08 -12.99
N GLY A 145 1.90 14.75 -12.96
CA GLY A 145 2.79 13.97 -12.09
C GLY A 145 3.40 12.73 -12.74
N LEU A 146 3.98 11.86 -11.90
CA LEU A 146 4.61 10.61 -12.34
C LEU A 146 3.79 9.37 -11.98
N TRP A 147 2.79 9.51 -11.12
CA TRP A 147 2.03 8.37 -10.63
C TRP A 147 0.84 8.07 -11.53
N ASN A 148 0.89 6.91 -12.19
CA ASN A 148 -0.21 6.39 -13.00
C ASN A 148 -0.99 5.36 -12.19
N ALA A 149 -2.20 5.70 -11.77
CA ALA A 149 -3.05 4.83 -10.93
C ALA A 149 -3.51 3.56 -11.67
N LEU A 150 -3.57 3.59 -13.00
CA LEU A 150 -4.10 2.49 -13.83
C LEU A 150 -3.03 1.85 -14.72
N GLY A 151 -1.76 2.06 -14.41
CA GLY A 151 -0.65 1.54 -15.20
C GLY A 151 0.66 1.59 -14.44
N ASP A 152 1.74 1.10 -15.08
CA ASP A 152 3.06 1.10 -14.46
C ASP A 152 3.49 2.52 -14.06
N THR A 153 4.13 2.62 -12.90
CA THR A 153 4.62 3.89 -12.37
C THR A 153 6.14 3.85 -12.28
N THR A 154 6.80 4.81 -12.90
CA THR A 154 8.25 5.00 -12.81
C THR A 154 8.55 6.29 -12.10
N MET A 155 9.35 6.23 -11.04
CA MET A 155 9.75 7.42 -10.30
C MET A 155 11.22 7.36 -9.91
N ALA A 156 11.78 8.54 -9.66
CA ALA A 156 13.13 8.71 -9.18
C ALA A 156 13.19 9.47 -7.87
N ASN A 157 14.29 9.34 -7.15
CA ASN A 157 14.62 10.19 -6.00
C ASN A 157 15.83 11.10 -6.30
N ASN A 158 16.13 12.01 -5.37
CA ASN A 158 17.25 12.95 -5.49
C ASN A 158 18.64 12.29 -5.51
N SER A 159 18.74 11.00 -5.16
CA SER A 159 19.99 10.23 -5.28
C SER A 159 20.18 9.63 -6.68
N GLY A 160 19.26 9.89 -7.61
CA GLY A 160 19.30 9.37 -8.98
C GLY A 160 18.90 7.90 -9.10
N GLN A 161 18.35 7.30 -8.04
CA GLN A 161 17.77 5.96 -8.12
C GLN A 161 16.46 6.07 -8.89
N VAL A 162 16.25 5.18 -9.85
CA VAL A 162 15.03 5.12 -10.67
C VAL A 162 14.50 3.69 -10.61
N ARG A 163 13.18 3.54 -10.48
CA ARG A 163 12.54 2.22 -10.56
C ARG A 163 11.11 2.33 -11.03
N THR A 164 10.69 1.31 -11.77
CA THR A 164 9.31 1.08 -12.18
C THR A 164 8.66 0.05 -11.25
N ILE A 165 7.46 0.35 -10.76
CA ILE A 165 6.56 -0.63 -10.15
C ILE A 165 5.53 -1.09 -11.18
N GLN A 166 5.22 -2.38 -11.16
CA GLN A 166 4.36 -3.01 -12.16
C GLN A 166 2.92 -3.00 -11.67
N TYR A 167 2.02 -2.41 -12.44
CA TYR A 167 0.59 -2.39 -12.12
C TYR A 167 0.01 -3.80 -12.19
N LEU A 168 -0.79 -4.17 -11.19
CA LEU A 168 -1.45 -5.47 -11.11
C LEU A 168 -2.96 -5.32 -11.28
N THR A 169 -3.58 -4.50 -10.43
CA THR A 169 -5.04 -4.31 -10.39
C THR A 169 -5.39 -3.08 -9.56
N HIS A 170 -6.67 -2.71 -9.52
CA HIS A 170 -7.22 -1.68 -8.65
C HIS A 170 -8.61 -2.09 -8.14
N ALA A 171 -9.11 -1.37 -7.13
CA ALA A 171 -10.51 -1.43 -6.74
C ALA A 171 -11.04 -0.01 -6.50
N GLY A 172 -12.30 0.19 -6.87
CA GLY A 172 -12.93 1.51 -6.93
C GLY A 172 -13.16 1.95 -8.36
N THR A 173 -13.92 3.03 -8.52
CA THR A 173 -14.25 3.62 -9.81
C THR A 173 -14.24 5.12 -9.66
N VAL A 174 -13.72 5.83 -10.66
CA VAL A 174 -13.74 7.29 -10.69
C VAL A 174 -15.18 7.80 -10.51
N ASN A 175 -15.37 8.75 -9.61
CA ASN A 175 -16.64 9.29 -9.14
C ASN A 175 -17.61 8.23 -8.58
N GLY A 176 -17.08 7.10 -8.13
CA GLY A 176 -17.84 6.07 -7.46
C GLY A 176 -18.31 6.53 -6.08
N THR A 177 -19.51 6.11 -5.69
CA THR A 177 -20.13 6.48 -4.39
C THR A 177 -19.96 5.41 -3.32
N ALA A 178 -19.16 4.36 -3.59
CA ALA A 178 -18.93 3.29 -2.64
C ALA A 178 -18.16 3.82 -1.43
N THR A 179 -18.54 3.39 -0.22
CA THR A 179 -17.84 3.72 1.03
C THR A 179 -16.82 2.64 1.43
N SER A 180 -16.77 1.55 0.69
CA SER A 180 -15.81 0.46 0.86
C SER A 180 -15.53 -0.20 -0.49
N VAL A 181 -14.28 -0.55 -0.73
CA VAL A 181 -13.81 -1.28 -1.91
C VAL A 181 -12.92 -2.43 -1.46
N SER A 182 -13.01 -3.55 -2.18
CA SER A 182 -12.26 -4.76 -1.83
C SER A 182 -11.75 -5.50 -3.06
N LEU A 183 -10.60 -6.12 -2.88
CA LEU A 183 -10.04 -7.18 -3.72
C LEU A 183 -10.02 -8.44 -2.86
N ASN A 184 -10.63 -9.54 -3.34
CA ASN A 184 -10.71 -10.79 -2.58
C ASN A 184 -10.08 -11.93 -3.38
N ASP A 185 -9.50 -12.89 -2.68
CA ASP A 185 -8.91 -14.12 -3.24
C ASP A 185 -7.92 -13.85 -4.39
N TYR A 186 -7.08 -12.82 -4.23
CA TYR A 186 -6.11 -12.43 -5.25
C TYR A 186 -4.75 -13.07 -4.96
N PHE A 187 -4.29 -13.93 -5.86
CA PHE A 187 -2.98 -14.58 -5.71
C PHE A 187 -1.83 -13.63 -6.04
N LEU A 188 -0.86 -13.57 -5.15
CA LEU A 188 0.40 -12.85 -5.31
C LEU A 188 1.58 -13.81 -5.15
N SER A 189 2.58 -13.69 -6.03
CA SER A 189 3.86 -14.37 -5.83
C SER A 189 4.63 -13.78 -4.65
N GLY A 190 5.66 -14.48 -4.15
CA GLY A 190 6.52 -13.91 -3.12
C GLY A 190 7.19 -12.62 -3.55
N GLY A 191 7.19 -11.62 -2.66
CA GLY A 191 7.75 -10.30 -2.97
C GLY A 191 7.20 -9.16 -2.12
N LEU A 192 7.62 -7.95 -2.48
CA LEU A 192 7.11 -6.70 -1.92
C LEU A 192 6.08 -6.10 -2.87
N TYR A 193 5.02 -5.55 -2.29
CA TYR A 193 3.91 -4.94 -3.01
C TYR A 193 3.64 -3.54 -2.49
N THR A 194 3.19 -2.67 -3.39
CA THR A 194 2.77 -1.30 -3.08
C THR A 194 1.26 -1.20 -3.24
N VAL A 195 0.60 -0.58 -2.27
CA VAL A 195 -0.79 -0.12 -2.38
C VAL A 195 -0.76 1.40 -2.35
N VAL A 196 -1.28 2.03 -3.39
CA VAL A 196 -1.54 3.47 -3.41
C VAL A 196 -3.03 3.65 -3.32
N LEU A 197 -3.51 4.35 -2.30
CA LEU A 197 -4.94 4.50 -2.01
C LEU A 197 -5.30 5.96 -1.84
N GLY A 198 -6.55 6.30 -2.12
CA GLY A 198 -7.05 7.67 -1.98
C GLY A 198 -8.55 7.75 -2.22
N GLY A 199 -9.06 8.97 -2.37
CA GLY A 199 -10.44 9.19 -2.74
C GLY A 199 -10.66 9.09 -4.25
N ALA A 200 -11.85 8.64 -4.64
CA ALA A 200 -12.25 8.34 -6.00
C ALA A 200 -13.08 9.47 -6.65
N CYS A 201 -13.42 10.54 -5.93
CA CYS A 201 -14.15 11.68 -6.46
C CYS A 201 -13.20 12.61 -7.24
N PHE A 202 -13.13 12.42 -8.56
CA PHE A 202 -12.39 13.29 -9.48
C PHE A 202 -12.90 14.72 -9.41
N GLU A 203 -14.22 14.90 -9.33
CA GLU A 203 -14.84 16.23 -9.23
C GLU A 203 -14.47 16.97 -7.92
N CYS A 204 -13.96 16.25 -6.93
CA CYS A 204 -13.49 16.79 -5.66
C CYS A 204 -11.98 17.12 -5.66
N TYR A 205 -11.33 17.09 -6.83
CA TYR A 205 -9.91 17.38 -7.00
C TYR A 205 -9.69 18.60 -7.89
N PRO A 206 -8.73 19.50 -7.59
CA PRO A 206 -8.52 20.72 -8.35
C PRO A 206 -7.86 20.45 -9.72
N HIS A 207 -8.67 20.48 -10.77
CA HIS A 207 -8.28 20.40 -12.18
C HIS A 207 -8.14 21.79 -12.82
N TYR A 208 -7.01 22.46 -12.64
CA TYR A 208 -6.79 23.79 -13.22
C TYR A 208 -6.76 23.79 -14.75
N GLU A 209 -6.44 22.67 -15.38
CA GLU A 209 -6.53 22.44 -16.83
C GLU A 209 -7.95 22.68 -17.37
N ARG A 210 -9.00 22.44 -16.57
CA ARG A 210 -10.38 22.75 -16.96
C ARG A 210 -10.68 24.24 -17.08
N LEU A 211 -9.75 25.10 -16.66
CA LEU A 211 -9.83 26.54 -16.83
C LEU A 211 -9.18 27.01 -18.13
N ASP A 212 -8.39 26.17 -18.79
CA ASP A 212 -7.74 26.50 -20.06
C ASP A 212 -8.72 26.21 -21.21
N PRO A 213 -9.20 27.24 -21.95
CA PRO A 213 -10.11 27.04 -23.09
C PRO A 213 -9.52 26.22 -24.25
N SER A 214 -8.22 25.96 -24.23
CA SER A 214 -7.53 25.11 -25.20
C SER A 214 -7.45 23.63 -24.78
N ASP A 215 -7.79 23.31 -23.52
CA ASP A 215 -7.81 21.94 -23.02
C ASP A 215 -9.10 21.22 -23.44
N PRO A 216 -9.04 19.94 -23.90
CA PRO A 216 -10.22 19.16 -24.23
C PRO A 216 -11.19 18.94 -23.05
N ALA A 217 -10.76 19.14 -21.81
CA ALA A 217 -11.56 19.06 -20.60
C ALA A 217 -12.09 20.41 -20.10
N TYR A 218 -11.92 21.51 -20.86
CA TYR A 218 -12.40 22.84 -20.49
C TYR A 218 -13.87 22.86 -20.05
N ASP A 219 -14.13 23.43 -18.87
CA ASP A 219 -15.47 23.70 -18.37
C ASP A 219 -15.59 25.20 -17.97
N PRO A 220 -16.38 26.00 -18.70
CA PRO A 220 -16.52 27.42 -18.42
C PRO A 220 -17.19 27.74 -17.07
N ASN A 221 -17.78 26.75 -16.38
CA ASN A 221 -18.34 26.94 -15.05
C ASN A 221 -17.37 26.54 -13.92
N TYR A 222 -16.22 25.98 -14.27
CA TYR A 222 -15.28 25.40 -13.30
C TYR A 222 -14.72 26.42 -12.31
N GLU A 223 -14.52 27.68 -12.74
CA GLU A 223 -14.02 28.76 -11.88
C GLU A 223 -14.90 28.98 -10.63
N ASN A 224 -16.22 28.77 -10.75
CA ASN A 224 -17.14 28.89 -9.62
C ASN A 224 -17.06 27.72 -8.63
N LEU A 225 -16.47 26.60 -9.05
CA LEU A 225 -16.31 25.38 -8.25
C LEU A 225 -14.93 25.28 -7.60
N ILE A 226 -13.92 26.00 -8.10
CA ILE A 226 -12.52 25.92 -7.63
C ILE A 226 -12.43 26.09 -6.11
N ILE A 227 -13.06 27.11 -5.54
CA ILE A 227 -12.90 27.40 -4.10
C ILE A 227 -13.40 26.23 -3.26
N ASP A 228 -14.53 25.63 -3.62
CA ASP A 228 -15.09 24.49 -2.90
C ASP A 228 -14.22 23.23 -3.11
N ILE A 229 -13.71 23.02 -4.32
CA ILE A 229 -12.83 21.91 -4.68
C ILE A 229 -11.48 22.00 -3.98
N GLU A 230 -10.85 23.17 -3.96
CA GLU A 230 -9.58 23.41 -3.25
C GLU A 230 -9.78 23.16 -1.75
N ASN A 231 -10.85 23.70 -1.16
CA ASN A 231 -11.16 23.45 0.24
C ASN A 231 -11.36 21.96 0.50
N ASP A 232 -12.06 21.23 -0.38
CA ASP A 232 -12.29 19.79 -0.25
C ASP A 232 -10.99 18.98 -0.37
N ALA A 233 -10.12 19.34 -1.32
CA ALA A 233 -8.85 18.67 -1.60
C ALA A 233 -7.86 18.77 -0.43
N PHE A 234 -7.96 19.82 0.40
CA PHE A 234 -7.12 19.96 1.60
C PHE A 234 -7.75 19.42 2.88
N GLN A 235 -9.00 18.96 2.85
CA GLN A 235 -9.67 18.37 4.00
C GLN A 235 -9.23 16.92 4.23
N GLN A 236 -9.04 16.57 5.50
CA GLN A 236 -8.58 15.23 5.89
C GLN A 236 -9.75 14.27 6.03
N ARG A 237 -9.58 13.07 5.45
CA ARG A 237 -10.54 11.98 5.47
C ARG A 237 -9.92 10.73 6.04
N GLY A 238 -10.65 10.06 6.93
CA GLY A 238 -10.18 8.83 7.56
C GLY A 238 -10.56 7.59 6.77
N PHE A 239 -9.68 6.59 6.82
CA PHE A 239 -9.94 5.26 6.26
C PHE A 239 -9.48 4.14 7.19
N ARG A 240 -9.99 2.95 6.96
CA ARG A 240 -9.53 1.68 7.52
C ARG A 240 -9.08 0.77 6.38
N SER A 241 -7.84 0.31 6.46
CA SER A 241 -7.27 -0.67 5.54
C SER A 241 -7.17 -2.02 6.24
N VAL A 242 -7.75 -3.07 5.66
CA VAL A 242 -7.67 -4.44 6.17
C VAL A 242 -7.04 -5.32 5.09
N LEU A 243 -5.89 -5.91 5.41
CA LEU A 243 -5.19 -6.89 4.58
C LEU A 243 -5.21 -8.24 5.28
N THR A 244 -5.77 -9.26 4.63
CA THR A 244 -5.68 -10.65 5.09
C THR A 244 -4.77 -11.42 4.15
N VAL A 245 -3.78 -12.10 4.70
CA VAL A 245 -2.86 -12.98 3.96
C VAL A 245 -3.19 -14.41 4.32
N HIS A 246 -3.58 -15.19 3.32
CA HIS A 246 -3.94 -16.59 3.46
C HIS A 246 -2.72 -17.49 3.29
N PRO A 247 -2.50 -18.48 4.17
CA PRO A 247 -1.44 -19.46 3.94
C PRO A 247 -1.74 -20.22 2.65
N VAL A 248 -0.72 -20.40 1.80
CA VAL A 248 -0.85 -21.32 0.67
C VAL A 248 -0.97 -22.71 1.28
N ALA A 249 -2.16 -23.32 1.17
CA ALA A 249 -2.32 -24.71 1.55
C ALA A 249 -1.26 -25.53 0.80
N PRO A 250 -0.50 -26.42 1.48
CA PRO A 250 0.43 -27.30 0.78
C PRO A 250 -0.33 -28.00 -0.35
N VAL A 251 0.03 -27.72 -1.60
CA VAL A 251 -0.61 -28.38 -2.74
C VAL A 251 -0.41 -29.88 -2.54
N PRO A 252 -1.47 -30.68 -2.38
CA PRO A 252 -1.32 -32.10 -2.21
C PRO A 252 -0.54 -32.63 -3.40
N VAL A 253 0.68 -33.12 -3.18
CA VAL A 253 1.44 -33.77 -4.24
C VAL A 253 0.55 -34.85 -4.84
N PRO A 254 0.33 -34.87 -6.16
CA PRO A 254 -0.60 -35.81 -6.79
C PRO A 254 -0.31 -37.22 -6.30
N ALA A 255 -1.35 -38.02 -6.04
CA ALA A 255 -1.18 -39.42 -5.62
C ALA A 255 -0.23 -40.20 -6.54
N ALA A 256 -0.10 -39.75 -7.80
CA ALA A 256 0.89 -40.19 -8.76
C ALA A 256 2.33 -40.17 -8.22
N VAL A 257 2.79 -39.14 -7.48
CA VAL A 257 4.15 -39.11 -6.92
C VAL A 257 4.38 -40.28 -5.96
N TRP A 258 3.39 -40.59 -5.14
CA TRP A 258 3.43 -41.74 -4.23
C TRP A 258 3.35 -43.09 -4.98
N LEU A 259 2.52 -43.16 -6.02
CA LEU A 259 2.38 -44.36 -6.88
C LEU A 259 3.64 -44.63 -7.71
N PHE A 260 4.27 -43.59 -8.27
CA PHE A 260 5.51 -43.72 -9.03
C PHE A 260 6.69 -44.07 -8.13
N SER A 261 6.76 -43.49 -6.93
CA SER A 261 7.81 -43.80 -5.95
C SER A 261 7.74 -45.25 -5.46
N SER A 262 6.53 -45.72 -5.11
CA SER A 262 6.31 -47.10 -4.68
C SER A 262 6.48 -48.10 -5.84
N GLY A 263 6.02 -47.75 -7.04
CA GLY A 263 6.24 -48.54 -8.25
C GLY A 263 7.72 -48.71 -8.59
N LEU A 264 8.51 -47.64 -8.50
CA LEU A 264 9.95 -47.68 -8.76
C LEU A 264 10.69 -48.54 -7.71
N ALA A 265 10.35 -48.40 -6.42
CA ALA A 265 10.91 -49.23 -5.37
C ALA A 265 10.56 -50.73 -5.57
N GLY A 266 9.33 -51.03 -5.99
CA GLY A 266 8.92 -52.38 -6.37
C GLY A 266 9.73 -52.94 -7.54
N LEU A 267 9.98 -52.13 -8.57
CA LEU A 267 10.77 -52.52 -9.74
C LEU A 267 12.23 -52.85 -9.38
N VAL A 268 12.85 -52.02 -8.53
CA VAL A 268 14.22 -52.27 -8.01
C VAL A 268 14.28 -53.56 -7.20
N GLY A 269 13.25 -53.85 -6.40
CA GLY A 269 13.14 -55.11 -5.65
C GLY A 269 13.09 -56.34 -6.56
N VAL A 270 12.32 -56.27 -7.65
CA VAL A 270 12.23 -57.36 -8.65
C VAL A 270 13.56 -57.55 -9.38
N LEU A 271 14.22 -56.46 -9.77
CA LEU A 271 15.52 -56.51 -10.46
C LEU A 271 16.62 -57.14 -9.59
N ARG A 272 16.69 -56.78 -8.30
CA ARG A 272 17.65 -57.40 -7.36
C ARG A 272 17.41 -58.89 -7.17
N ARG A 273 16.15 -59.33 -7.10
CA ARG A 273 15.81 -60.75 -6.99
C ARG A 273 16.28 -61.57 -8.19
N ARG A 274 16.27 -60.99 -9.39
CA ARG A 274 16.76 -61.68 -10.61
C ARG A 274 18.27 -61.80 -10.65
N GLN A 275 19.01 -60.89 -10.02
CA GLN A 275 20.48 -60.94 -9.96
C GLN A 275 21.00 -61.94 -8.93
N SER A 276 20.25 -62.22 -7.86
CA SER A 276 20.64 -63.22 -6.84
C SER A 276 20.24 -64.67 -7.18
N ALA A 277 19.56 -64.89 -8.32
CA ALA A 277 19.09 -66.20 -8.77
C ALA A 277 19.96 -66.84 -9.87
N VAL A 278 21.15 -66.27 -10.13
CA VAL A 278 22.22 -66.80 -11.00
C VAL A 278 23.43 -67.06 -10.13
#